data_AF-A0A7U9X915-F1
#
_entry.id   AF-A0A7U9X915-F1
#
_cell.length_a   1.000
_cell.length_b   1.000
_cell.length_c   1.000
_cell.angle_alpha   90.00
_cell.angle_beta   90.00
_cell.angle_gamma   90.00
#
_symmetry.space_group_name_H-M   'P 1'
#
loop_
_entity.id
_entity.type
_entity.pdbx_description
1 polymer ?
#
loop_
_entity_poly.entity_id
_entity_poly.type
_entity_poly.pdbx_seq_one_letter_code
_entity_poly.pdbx_strand_id
1 'polypeptide(L)'
;MRKEVFVEAVKTRFPICSQEDILKWTDFAGECVERGKYVDFVVEPDTDRAVGKWLDSICAGFLLVQKKHGIQAAAEICGLSSLVCLYPYEMEAAAVFLTGGGSRERIPGMIREGEQHGVPVFPKLGQEEIMRMEIMATAKEYVRKFDPFREDMEPYVPKDGAALYFSRVYTLVDGKIAGFSNRAGHKTLEDMKGDDFVERTCRDDPKGSVVGVHIHNFVHPGKEPGRNVQIDEFALVCMGALTHQPTEILKGEFFYGEVMGWRGEDLTSEIASDEEETHMPGLSL
;
A
#
# COMPACT_ATOMS: atom_id res chain seq x y z
N MET A 1 10.68 14.68 6.04
CA MET A 1 9.56 14.70 5.06
C MET A 1 8.71 15.95 5.21
N ARG A 2 7.91 16.31 4.21
CA ARG A 2 6.92 17.41 4.30
C ARG A 2 5.68 17.02 5.11
N LYS A 3 4.99 18.00 5.70
CA LYS A 3 3.78 17.79 6.51
C LYS A 3 2.69 17.06 5.75
N GLU A 4 2.44 17.43 4.49
CA GLU A 4 1.39 16.84 3.66
C GLU A 4 1.68 15.37 3.35
N VAL A 5 2.96 15.05 3.10
CA VAL A 5 3.42 13.67 2.86
C VAL A 5 3.24 12.83 4.12
N PHE A 6 3.62 13.37 5.30
CA PHE A 6 3.41 12.69 6.57
C PHE A 6 1.93 12.38 6.81
N VAL A 7 1.06 13.39 6.69
CA VAL A 7 -0.39 13.23 6.95
C VAL A 7 -0.99 12.18 6.02
N GLU A 8 -0.69 12.24 4.73
CA GLU A 8 -1.21 11.27 3.76
C GLU A 8 -0.65 9.86 4.01
N ALA A 9 0.64 9.74 4.33
CA ALA A 9 1.27 8.45 4.60
C ALA A 9 0.66 7.77 5.84
N VAL A 10 0.52 8.51 6.94
CA VAL A 10 -0.06 7.99 8.19
C VAL A 10 -1.54 7.65 7.98
N LYS A 11 -2.32 8.51 7.33
CA LYS A 11 -3.75 8.27 7.04
C LYS A 11 -3.97 7.03 6.17
N THR A 12 -3.13 6.83 5.15
CA THR A 12 -3.21 5.66 4.26
C THR A 12 -2.88 4.38 5.00
N ARG A 13 -1.85 4.43 5.86
CA ARG A 13 -1.35 3.26 6.57
C ARG A 13 -2.21 2.87 7.76
N PHE A 14 -2.80 3.85 8.45
CA PHE A 14 -3.59 3.69 9.66
C PHE A 14 -4.96 4.38 9.47
N PRO A 15 -5.86 3.80 8.65
CA PRO A 15 -7.13 4.45 8.30
C PRO A 15 -8.09 4.64 9.49
N ILE A 16 -7.82 3.96 10.61
CA ILE A 16 -8.59 4.08 11.85
C ILE A 16 -8.23 5.36 12.62
N CYS A 17 -7.03 5.92 12.40
CA CYS A 17 -6.59 7.13 13.08
C CYS A 17 -7.34 8.35 12.54
N SER A 18 -7.83 9.20 13.44
CA SER A 18 -8.51 10.42 13.04
C SER A 18 -7.53 11.43 12.43
N GLN A 19 -8.03 12.28 11.53
CA GLN A 19 -7.20 13.34 10.96
C GLN A 19 -6.71 14.32 12.05
N GLU A 20 -7.51 14.55 13.09
CA GLU A 20 -7.13 15.39 14.23
C GLU A 20 -5.92 14.80 14.98
N ASP A 21 -5.93 13.49 15.26
CA ASP A 21 -4.81 12.82 15.94
C ASP A 21 -3.52 12.91 15.11
N ILE A 22 -3.61 12.74 13.79
CA ILE A 22 -2.46 12.85 12.89
C ILE A 22 -1.92 14.28 12.90
N LEU A 23 -2.78 15.30 12.90
CA LEU A 23 -2.34 16.70 12.94
C LEU A 23 -1.64 17.05 14.25
N LYS A 24 -2.08 16.50 15.40
CA LYS A 24 -1.41 16.70 16.69
C LYS A 24 0.05 16.22 16.67
N TRP A 25 0.37 15.16 15.93
CA TRP A 25 1.77 14.74 15.73
C TRP A 25 2.59 15.76 14.94
N THR A 26 1.97 16.43 13.97
CA THR A 26 2.64 17.49 13.19
C THR A 26 2.88 18.74 14.03
N ASP A 27 1.94 19.06 14.92
CA ASP A 27 2.08 20.20 15.84
C ASP A 27 3.15 19.89 16.90
N PHE A 28 3.18 18.67 17.44
CA PHE A 28 4.25 18.21 18.33
C PHE A 28 5.65 18.32 17.70
N ALA A 29 5.79 17.98 16.41
CA ALA A 29 7.05 18.15 15.68
C ALA A 29 7.48 19.63 15.61
N GLY A 30 6.52 20.54 15.38
CA GLY A 30 6.73 21.99 15.41
C GLY A 30 7.17 22.48 16.80
N GLU A 31 6.42 22.10 17.83
CA GLU A 31 6.71 22.49 19.23
C GLU A 31 8.08 22.00 19.70
N CYS A 32 8.54 20.83 19.23
CA CYS A 32 9.89 20.36 19.53
C CYS A 32 10.95 21.33 19.01
N VAL A 33 10.83 21.77 17.76
CA VAL A 33 11.76 22.71 17.12
C VAL A 33 11.70 24.09 17.78
N GLU A 34 10.49 24.60 18.07
CA GLU A 34 10.30 25.87 18.79
C GLU A 34 10.99 25.88 20.16
N ARG A 35 11.02 24.72 20.83
CA ARG A 35 11.71 24.54 22.12
C ARG A 35 13.20 24.23 21.97
N GLY A 36 13.76 24.33 20.76
CA GLY A 36 15.17 24.06 20.48
C GLY A 36 15.56 22.58 20.59
N LYS A 37 14.60 21.66 20.45
CA LYS A 37 14.84 20.22 20.47
C LYS A 37 14.97 19.69 19.05
N TYR A 38 16.04 18.93 18.82
CA TYR A 38 16.37 18.39 17.51
C TYR A 38 16.54 16.87 17.57
N VAL A 39 16.12 16.19 16.50
CA VAL A 39 16.36 14.76 16.31
C VAL A 39 17.87 14.49 16.35
N ASP A 40 18.26 13.42 17.06
CA ASP A 40 19.67 13.07 17.35
C ASP A 40 20.48 14.17 18.05
N PHE A 41 19.81 15.17 18.62
CA PHE A 41 20.46 16.35 19.20
C PHE A 41 21.31 17.14 18.18
N VAL A 42 21.02 16.98 16.87
CA VAL A 42 21.72 17.69 15.79
C VAL A 42 20.91 18.90 15.37
N VAL A 43 21.44 20.09 15.65
CA VAL A 43 20.82 21.36 15.27
C VAL A 43 20.64 21.43 13.75
N GLU A 44 19.43 21.77 13.33
CA GLU A 44 19.09 22.06 11.93
C GLU A 44 18.65 23.53 11.84
N PRO A 45 19.43 24.41 11.19
CA PRO A 45 19.13 25.85 11.13
C PRO A 45 17.85 26.19 10.40
N ASP A 46 17.45 25.35 9.43
CA ASP A 46 16.22 25.52 8.67
C ASP A 46 15.04 24.90 9.41
N THR A 47 14.09 25.74 9.83
CA THR A 47 12.94 25.31 10.64
C THR A 47 12.11 24.23 9.95
N ASP A 48 11.84 24.36 8.66
CA ASP A 48 11.02 23.40 7.91
C ASP A 48 11.73 22.04 7.78
N ARG A 49 13.05 22.05 7.55
CA ARG A 49 13.86 20.82 7.57
C ARG A 49 13.94 20.20 8.95
N ALA A 50 14.02 21.01 10.01
CA ALA A 50 14.05 20.52 11.39
C ALA A 50 12.73 19.81 11.74
N VAL A 51 11.59 20.43 11.42
CA VAL A 51 10.26 19.81 11.55
C VAL A 51 10.18 18.56 10.68
N GLY A 52 10.68 18.61 9.45
CA GLY A 52 10.68 17.48 8.55
C GLY A 52 11.45 16.26 9.08
N LYS A 53 12.58 16.47 9.75
CA LYS A 53 13.35 15.41 10.43
C LYS A 53 12.57 14.79 11.60
N TRP A 54 11.83 15.61 12.36
CA TRP A 54 10.92 15.10 13.39
C TRP A 54 9.83 14.21 12.78
N LEU A 55 9.18 14.66 11.72
CA LEU A 55 8.15 13.88 11.03
C LEU A 55 8.70 12.56 10.47
N ASP A 56 9.92 12.56 9.92
CA ASP A 56 10.60 11.33 9.48
C ASP A 56 10.77 10.34 10.64
N SER A 57 11.23 10.83 11.81
CA SER A 57 11.49 9.98 12.96
C SER A 57 10.21 9.48 13.63
N ILE A 58 9.17 10.32 13.72
CA ILE A 58 7.82 9.94 14.19
C ILE A 58 7.24 8.85 13.29
N CYS A 59 7.29 9.04 11.97
CA CYS A 59 6.82 8.04 11.02
C CYS A 59 7.59 6.72 11.14
N ALA A 60 8.93 6.78 11.26
CA ALA A 60 9.76 5.62 11.50
C ALA A 60 9.41 4.90 12.82
N GLY A 61 9.05 5.65 13.87
CA GLY A 61 8.54 5.09 15.12
C GLY A 61 7.25 4.28 14.93
N PHE A 62 6.27 4.82 14.20
CA PHE A 62 5.05 4.07 13.88
C PHE A 62 5.33 2.80 13.06
N LEU A 63 6.21 2.88 12.06
CA LEU A 63 6.58 1.72 11.25
C LEU A 63 7.35 0.67 12.06
N LEU A 64 8.18 1.08 13.00
CA LEU A 64 8.88 0.20 13.92
C LEU A 64 7.88 -0.56 14.81
N VAL A 65 6.93 0.17 15.41
CA VAL A 65 5.86 -0.44 16.21
C VAL A 65 5.01 -1.38 15.35
N GLN A 66 4.64 -0.97 14.14
CA GLN A 66 3.87 -1.82 13.22
C GLN A 66 4.62 -3.13 12.93
N LYS A 67 5.92 -3.04 12.66
CA LYS A 67 6.77 -4.20 12.35
C LYS A 67 6.87 -5.18 13.53
N LYS A 68 6.96 -4.67 14.76
CA LYS A 68 7.22 -5.48 15.97
C LYS A 68 5.94 -5.95 16.68
N HIS A 69 4.89 -5.14 16.65
CA HIS A 69 3.68 -5.32 17.47
C HIS A 69 2.38 -5.33 16.64
N GLY A 70 2.48 -5.21 15.32
CA GLY A 70 1.35 -5.25 14.41
C GLY A 70 0.66 -3.89 14.21
N ILE A 71 -0.23 -3.85 13.22
CA ILE A 71 -0.87 -2.62 12.75
C ILE A 71 -1.79 -1.98 13.81
N GLN A 72 -2.46 -2.78 14.64
CA GLN A 72 -3.34 -2.28 15.70
C GLN A 72 -2.56 -1.53 16.78
N ALA A 73 -1.42 -2.05 17.23
CA ALA A 73 -0.56 -1.37 18.19
C ALA A 73 -0.03 -0.04 17.63
N ALA A 74 0.40 -0.01 16.36
CA ALA A 74 0.87 1.21 15.72
C ALA A 74 -0.25 2.27 15.57
N ALA A 75 -1.46 1.84 15.21
CA ALA A 75 -2.63 2.73 15.16
C ALA A 75 -2.99 3.28 16.54
N GLU A 76 -2.90 2.46 17.59
CA GLU A 76 -3.11 2.91 18.96
C GLU A 76 -2.06 3.95 19.38
N ILE A 77 -0.79 3.72 19.07
CA ILE A 77 0.27 4.72 19.29
C ILE A 77 -0.02 6.01 18.54
N CYS A 78 -0.43 5.95 17.26
CA CYS A 78 -0.82 7.14 16.52
C CYS A 78 -2.02 7.85 17.18
N GLY A 79 -3.00 7.12 17.69
CA GLY A 79 -4.17 7.67 18.38
C GLY A 79 -3.88 8.23 19.78
N LEU A 80 -2.71 7.97 20.36
CA LEU A 80 -2.33 8.49 21.68
C LEU A 80 -2.19 10.01 21.69
N SER A 81 -1.96 10.65 20.54
CA SER A 81 -1.78 12.11 20.45
C SER A 81 -2.97 12.91 21.01
N SER A 82 -4.17 12.33 21.09
CA SER A 82 -5.31 12.91 21.81
C SER A 82 -5.10 13.07 23.32
N LEU A 83 -4.18 12.29 23.91
CA LEU A 83 -3.76 12.37 25.31
C LEU A 83 -2.35 12.98 25.44
N VAL A 84 -1.39 12.45 24.67
CA VAL A 84 0.01 12.84 24.69
C VAL A 84 0.71 12.41 23.40
N CYS A 85 1.58 13.28 22.87
CA CYS A 85 2.54 12.87 21.85
C CYS A 85 3.82 12.34 22.52
N LEU A 86 4.37 11.28 21.95
CA LEU A 86 5.57 10.60 22.44
C LEU A 86 6.78 11.01 21.62
N TYR A 87 7.95 11.07 22.23
CA TYR A 87 9.16 11.08 21.41
C TYR A 87 9.26 9.76 20.63
N PRO A 88 9.82 9.76 19.40
CA PRO A 88 9.94 8.56 18.58
C PRO A 88 10.63 7.39 19.28
N TYR A 89 11.59 7.67 20.17
CA TYR A 89 12.29 6.66 20.96
C TYR A 89 11.46 6.07 22.12
N GLU A 90 10.32 6.66 22.48
CA GLU A 90 9.41 6.19 23.55
C GLU A 90 8.29 5.31 22.99
N MET A 91 8.03 5.38 21.68
CA MET A 91 6.87 4.74 21.03
C MET A 91 6.85 3.21 21.19
N GLU A 92 8.01 2.55 21.11
CA GLU A 92 8.10 1.10 21.28
C GLU A 92 7.77 0.68 22.72
N ALA A 93 8.31 1.39 23.71
CA ALA A 93 8.03 1.10 25.12
C ALA A 93 6.53 1.28 25.45
N ALA A 94 5.91 2.34 24.93
CA ALA A 94 4.48 2.55 25.03
C ALA A 94 3.69 1.42 24.36
N ALA A 95 4.13 0.93 23.20
CA ALA A 95 3.46 -0.17 22.50
C ALA A 95 3.57 -1.48 23.30
N VAL A 96 4.72 -1.77 23.90
CA VAL A 96 4.91 -2.93 24.80
C VAL A 96 3.96 -2.85 25.99
N PHE A 97 3.84 -1.68 26.62
CA PHE A 97 2.93 -1.49 27.75
C PHE A 97 1.46 -1.71 27.37
N LEU A 98 1.00 -1.14 26.25
CA LEU A 98 -0.37 -1.27 25.78
C LEU A 98 -0.70 -2.71 25.37
N THR A 99 0.19 -3.35 24.62
CA THR A 99 0.00 -4.75 24.19
C THR A 99 0.04 -5.74 25.37
N GLY A 100 0.69 -5.37 26.48
CA GLY A 100 0.65 -6.09 27.75
C GLY A 100 -0.61 -5.87 28.60
N GLY A 101 -1.62 -5.16 28.09
CA GLY A 101 -2.88 -4.88 28.80
C GLY A 101 -2.87 -3.57 29.62
N GLY A 102 -1.83 -2.74 29.46
CA GLY A 102 -1.79 -1.40 30.04
C GLY A 102 -2.83 -0.47 29.42
N SER A 103 -3.35 0.47 30.21
CA SER A 103 -4.32 1.48 29.73
C SER A 103 -3.62 2.74 29.25
N ARG A 104 -4.06 3.28 28.11
CA ARG A 104 -3.52 4.49 27.48
C ARG A 104 -3.54 5.72 28.39
N GLU A 105 -4.53 5.80 29.28
CA GLU A 105 -4.69 6.90 30.25
C GLU A 105 -3.54 6.97 31.25
N ARG A 106 -2.81 5.86 31.46
CA ARG A 106 -1.65 5.83 32.37
C ARG A 106 -0.36 6.37 31.75
N ILE A 107 -0.23 6.37 30.43
CA ILE A 107 1.00 6.75 29.72
C ILE A 107 1.47 8.17 30.07
N PRO A 108 0.59 9.21 30.10
CA PRO A 108 1.01 10.55 30.53
C PRO A 108 1.57 10.61 31.96
N GLY A 109 1.10 9.74 32.86
CA GLY A 109 1.65 9.60 34.21
C GLY A 109 3.07 9.03 34.18
N MET A 110 3.26 7.93 33.47
CA MET A 110 4.55 7.24 33.34
C MET A 110 5.65 8.15 32.77
N ILE A 111 5.31 9.02 31.81
CA ILE A 111 6.25 10.00 31.23
C ILE A 111 6.67 11.03 32.28
N ARG A 112 5.73 11.54 33.09
CA ARG A 112 6.03 12.53 34.15
C ARG A 112 6.89 11.94 35.27
N GLU A 113 6.69 10.67 35.57
CA GLU A 113 7.42 9.92 36.60
C GLU A 113 8.79 9.41 36.10
N GLY A 114 9.05 9.53 34.79
CA GLY A 114 10.31 9.16 34.16
C GLY A 114 10.53 7.66 33.97
N GLU A 115 9.46 6.86 34.04
CA GLU A 115 9.49 5.40 33.96
C GLU A 115 9.85 4.87 32.56
N GLN A 116 9.90 5.74 31.54
CA GLN A 116 10.17 5.39 30.14
C GLN A 116 11.53 5.88 29.62
N HIS A 117 12.49 6.20 30.50
CA HIS A 117 13.78 6.77 30.08
C HIS A 117 14.88 5.72 29.83
N GLY A 118 14.91 5.18 28.61
CA GLY A 118 16.12 4.60 28.02
C GLY A 118 17.02 5.68 27.41
N VAL A 119 18.21 5.30 26.93
CA VAL A 119 19.05 6.19 26.12
C VAL A 119 18.26 6.55 24.84
N PRO A 120 18.07 7.84 24.51
CA PRO A 120 17.29 8.23 23.34
C PRO A 120 17.91 7.69 22.04
N VAL A 121 17.22 6.76 21.37
CA VAL A 121 17.59 6.25 20.04
C VAL A 121 16.46 6.55 19.08
N PHE A 122 16.65 7.55 18.23
CA PHE A 122 15.63 7.97 17.27
C PHE A 122 15.54 7.00 16.09
N PRO A 123 14.36 6.40 15.83
CA PRO A 123 14.13 5.60 14.64
C PRO A 123 14.41 6.41 13.37
N LYS A 124 14.97 5.73 12.36
CA LYS A 124 15.30 6.30 11.05
C LYS A 124 14.42 5.73 9.97
N LEU A 125 13.90 6.62 9.13
CA LEU A 125 13.22 6.25 7.91
C LEU A 125 14.26 6.11 6.79
N GLY A 126 14.21 5.00 6.06
CA GLY A 126 15.08 4.81 4.89
C GLY A 126 14.70 5.77 3.77
N GLN A 127 15.68 6.20 2.96
CA GLN A 127 15.43 7.08 1.82
C GLN A 127 14.46 6.49 0.80
N GLU A 128 14.50 5.17 0.61
CA GLU A 128 13.58 4.45 -0.27
C GLU A 128 12.12 4.58 0.21
N GLU A 129 11.88 4.47 1.51
CA GLU A 129 10.53 4.58 2.08
C GLU A 129 10.03 6.03 2.05
N ILE A 130 10.90 7.00 2.30
CA ILE A 130 10.57 8.42 2.11
C ILE A 130 10.13 8.66 0.65
N MET A 131 10.94 8.24 -0.31
CA MET A 131 10.65 8.41 -1.73
C MET A 131 9.32 7.74 -2.10
N ARG A 132 9.08 6.51 -1.62
CA ARG A 132 7.82 5.79 -1.83
C ARG A 132 6.61 6.57 -1.31
N MET A 133 6.71 7.13 -0.10
CA MET A 133 5.63 7.94 0.48
C MET A 133 5.40 9.23 -0.31
N GLU A 134 6.46 9.88 -0.81
CA GLU A 134 6.30 11.06 -1.65
C GLU A 134 5.65 10.73 -3.00
N ILE A 135 6.04 9.64 -3.66
CA ILE A 135 5.40 9.14 -4.89
C ILE A 135 3.91 8.94 -4.65
N MET A 136 3.54 8.22 -3.59
CA MET A 136 2.14 7.99 -3.22
C MET A 136 1.37 9.30 -3.01
N ALA A 137 1.93 10.23 -2.23
CA ALA A 137 1.29 11.51 -1.96
C ALA A 137 1.05 12.30 -3.25
N THR A 138 2.05 12.35 -4.15
CA THR A 138 1.93 13.06 -5.43
C THR A 138 0.93 12.40 -6.38
N ALA A 139 0.87 11.07 -6.44
CA ALA A 139 -0.10 10.35 -7.25
C ALA A 139 -1.53 10.67 -6.79
N LYS A 140 -1.78 10.64 -5.47
CA LYS A 140 -3.10 10.96 -4.89
C LYS A 140 -3.51 12.41 -5.10
N GLU A 141 -2.57 13.34 -4.98
CA GLU A 141 -2.82 14.75 -5.29
C GLU A 141 -3.24 14.91 -6.75
N TYR A 142 -2.57 14.22 -7.66
CA TYR A 142 -2.93 14.22 -9.06
C TYR A 142 -4.31 13.62 -9.32
N VAL A 143 -4.63 12.48 -8.69
CA VAL A 143 -5.96 11.85 -8.79
C VAL A 143 -7.08 12.82 -8.44
N ARG A 144 -6.91 13.63 -7.37
CA ARG A 144 -7.95 14.57 -6.90
C ARG A 144 -8.27 15.69 -7.90
N LYS A 145 -7.33 16.03 -8.79
CA LYS A 145 -7.50 17.10 -9.80
C LYS A 145 -7.71 16.56 -11.20
N PHE A 146 -7.53 15.25 -11.42
CA PHE A 146 -7.62 14.65 -12.74
C PHE A 146 -9.05 14.72 -13.27
N ASP A 147 -9.20 15.28 -14.46
CA ASP A 147 -10.45 15.33 -15.21
C ASP A 147 -10.17 14.87 -16.65
N PRO A 148 -10.70 13.71 -17.08
CA PRO A 148 -10.44 13.18 -18.41
C PRO A 148 -11.07 14.01 -19.54
N PHE A 149 -11.94 14.98 -19.22
CA PHE A 149 -12.57 15.86 -20.21
C PHE A 149 -11.86 17.21 -20.36
N ARG A 150 -10.81 17.46 -19.58
CA ARG A 150 -9.99 18.66 -19.68
C ARG A 150 -8.78 18.42 -20.57
N GLU A 151 -8.74 19.14 -21.70
CA GLU A 151 -7.65 19.04 -22.69
C GLU A 151 -6.35 19.74 -22.24
N ASP A 152 -6.41 20.65 -21.27
CA ASP A 152 -5.31 21.49 -20.79
C ASP A 152 -4.57 20.94 -19.57
N MET A 153 -4.82 19.68 -19.20
CA MET A 153 -4.23 19.06 -18.02
C MET A 153 -2.77 18.67 -18.27
N GLU A 154 -1.87 19.23 -17.46
CA GLU A 154 -0.48 18.79 -17.41
C GLU A 154 -0.41 17.29 -17.06
N PRO A 155 0.38 16.48 -17.80
CA PRO A 155 0.55 15.07 -17.50
C PRO A 155 1.06 14.84 -16.08
N TYR A 156 0.69 13.71 -15.49
CA TYR A 156 1.30 13.27 -14.25
C TYR A 156 2.81 13.12 -14.44
N VAL A 157 3.60 13.55 -13.46
CA VAL A 157 5.04 13.30 -13.41
C VAL A 157 5.35 12.68 -12.05
N PRO A 158 5.88 11.46 -12.00
CA PRO A 158 6.27 10.83 -10.74
C PRO A 158 7.25 11.68 -9.96
N LYS A 159 7.19 11.59 -8.62
CA LYS A 159 8.09 12.38 -7.76
C LYS A 159 9.58 12.09 -8.01
N ASP A 160 9.92 10.84 -8.27
CA ASP A 160 11.28 10.42 -8.66
C ASP A 160 11.61 10.71 -10.14
N GLY A 161 10.60 11.12 -10.91
CA GLY A 161 10.69 11.41 -12.33
C GLY A 161 10.91 10.17 -13.19
N ALA A 162 10.68 8.96 -12.67
CA ALA A 162 10.90 7.72 -13.40
C ALA A 162 9.90 7.56 -14.56
N ALA A 163 10.32 6.91 -15.64
CA ALA A 163 9.37 6.35 -16.60
C ALA A 163 8.57 5.23 -15.92
N LEU A 164 7.28 5.10 -16.27
CA LEU A 164 6.41 4.10 -15.65
C LEU A 164 6.00 3.00 -16.61
N TYR A 165 6.11 1.75 -16.15
CA TYR A 165 5.70 0.57 -16.89
C TYR A 165 4.40 -0.01 -16.35
N PHE A 166 3.46 -0.26 -17.25
CA PHE A 166 2.21 -0.96 -16.98
C PHE A 166 1.72 -1.64 -18.26
N SER A 167 0.78 -2.57 -18.11
CA SER A 167 0.16 -3.22 -19.26
C SER A 167 -1.35 -3.31 -19.10
N ARG A 168 -2.04 -3.48 -20.22
CA ARG A 168 -3.46 -3.83 -20.26
C ARG A 168 -3.61 -5.15 -20.99
N VAL A 169 -4.14 -6.14 -20.29
CA VAL A 169 -4.38 -7.48 -20.79
C VAL A 169 -5.85 -7.58 -21.15
N TYR A 170 -6.15 -7.85 -22.42
CA TYR A 170 -7.49 -8.16 -22.90
C TYR A 170 -7.63 -9.67 -23.07
N THR A 171 -8.75 -10.21 -22.63
CA THR A 171 -9.13 -11.61 -22.92
C THR A 171 -10.24 -11.63 -23.97
N LEU A 172 -10.16 -12.61 -24.86
CA LEU A 172 -11.13 -12.84 -25.92
C LEU A 172 -11.59 -14.28 -25.88
N VAL A 173 -12.89 -14.53 -25.75
CA VAL A 173 -13.44 -15.89 -25.85
C VAL A 173 -13.93 -16.10 -27.27
N ASP A 174 -13.37 -17.10 -27.96
CA ASP A 174 -13.67 -17.43 -29.35
C ASP A 174 -13.67 -16.18 -30.28
N GLY A 175 -12.67 -15.32 -30.09
CA GLY A 175 -12.46 -14.10 -30.87
C GLY A 175 -13.29 -12.87 -30.45
N LYS A 176 -14.14 -12.97 -29.43
CA LYS A 176 -14.91 -11.85 -28.89
C LYS A 176 -14.31 -11.34 -27.58
N ILE A 177 -14.16 -10.02 -27.45
CA ILE A 177 -13.64 -9.42 -26.21
C ILE A 177 -14.55 -9.81 -25.03
N ALA A 178 -13.96 -10.49 -24.06
CA ALA A 178 -14.62 -10.88 -22.81
C ALA A 178 -14.35 -9.85 -21.70
N GLY A 179 -13.14 -9.29 -21.64
CA GLY A 179 -12.81 -8.26 -20.67
C GLY A 179 -11.38 -7.75 -20.80
N PHE A 180 -11.01 -6.88 -19.86
CA PHE A 180 -9.62 -6.45 -19.71
C PHE A 180 -9.23 -6.26 -18.24
N SER A 181 -7.94 -6.36 -17.97
CA SER A 181 -7.33 -6.10 -16.67
C SER A 181 -6.03 -5.34 -16.86
N ASN A 182 -5.83 -4.28 -16.08
CA ASN A 182 -4.54 -3.58 -16.04
C ASN A 182 -3.56 -4.38 -15.17
N ARG A 183 -2.26 -4.29 -15.46
CA ARG A 183 -1.19 -4.93 -14.69
C ARG A 183 -0.07 -3.94 -14.40
N ALA A 184 0.57 -4.11 -13.24
CA ALA A 184 1.80 -3.39 -12.95
C ALA A 184 2.94 -3.98 -13.79
N GLY A 185 3.69 -3.12 -14.46
CA GLY A 185 4.79 -3.50 -15.36
C GLY A 185 4.33 -4.02 -16.72
N HIS A 186 5.32 -4.23 -17.59
CA HIS A 186 5.14 -4.95 -18.84
C HIS A 186 4.91 -6.43 -18.58
N LYS A 187 4.17 -7.08 -19.49
CA LYS A 187 3.86 -8.50 -19.42
C LYS A 187 4.21 -9.19 -20.73
N THR A 188 4.47 -10.48 -20.62
CA THR A 188 4.74 -11.42 -21.70
C THR A 188 3.61 -12.44 -21.79
N LEU A 189 3.55 -13.21 -22.89
CA LEU A 189 2.59 -14.31 -23.00
C LEU A 189 2.86 -15.42 -21.98
N GLU A 190 4.11 -15.60 -21.55
CA GLU A 190 4.45 -16.57 -20.52
C GLU A 190 3.85 -16.18 -19.16
N ASP A 191 3.85 -14.88 -18.83
CA ASP A 191 3.20 -14.36 -17.62
C ASP A 191 1.69 -14.64 -17.59
N MET A 192 1.07 -14.94 -18.74
CA MET A 192 -0.37 -15.23 -18.83
C MET A 192 -0.69 -16.70 -18.55
N LYS A 193 0.31 -17.58 -18.49
CA LYS A 193 0.13 -18.96 -18.05
C LYS A 193 -0.06 -19.00 -16.54
N GLY A 194 -1.16 -19.60 -16.10
CA GLY A 194 -1.58 -19.59 -14.69
C GLY A 194 -2.09 -18.23 -14.20
N ASP A 195 -2.38 -17.30 -15.10
CA ASP A 195 -2.89 -15.98 -14.71
C ASP A 195 -4.37 -16.05 -14.30
N ASP A 196 -4.66 -15.60 -13.07
CA ASP A 196 -6.00 -15.65 -12.46
C ASP A 196 -7.09 -14.98 -13.29
N PHE A 197 -6.77 -13.95 -14.09
CA PHE A 197 -7.76 -13.25 -14.92
C PHE A 197 -8.10 -14.06 -16.17
N VAL A 198 -7.11 -14.72 -16.78
CA VAL A 198 -7.31 -15.64 -17.90
C VAL A 198 -8.14 -16.85 -17.43
N GLU A 199 -7.77 -17.47 -16.31
CA GLU A 199 -8.51 -18.59 -15.73
C GLU A 199 -9.95 -18.21 -15.33
N ARG A 200 -10.14 -17.02 -14.75
CA ARG A 200 -11.47 -16.52 -14.41
C ARG A 200 -12.31 -16.30 -15.65
N THR A 201 -11.74 -15.75 -16.72
CA THR A 201 -12.45 -15.58 -18.00
C THR A 201 -13.00 -16.92 -18.51
N CYS A 202 -12.19 -17.99 -18.47
CA CYS A 202 -12.62 -19.32 -18.90
C CYS A 202 -13.72 -19.91 -18.01
N ARG A 203 -13.67 -19.67 -16.69
CA ARG A 203 -14.71 -20.11 -15.74
C ARG A 203 -16.03 -19.36 -15.95
N ASP A 204 -15.95 -18.07 -16.24
CA ASP A 204 -17.13 -17.22 -16.42
C ASP A 204 -17.85 -17.52 -17.76
N ASP A 205 -17.13 -18.03 -18.76
CA ASP A 205 -17.70 -18.53 -20.02
C ASP A 205 -17.27 -19.98 -20.33
N PRO A 206 -17.87 -20.99 -19.68
CA PRO A 206 -17.44 -22.39 -19.78
C PRO A 206 -17.78 -23.04 -21.14
N LYS A 207 -18.48 -22.34 -22.03
CA LYS A 207 -18.80 -22.84 -23.37
C LYS A 207 -17.73 -22.47 -24.40
N GLY A 208 -16.79 -21.61 -24.04
CA GLY A 208 -15.68 -21.22 -24.90
C GLY A 208 -14.75 -22.38 -25.23
N SER A 209 -14.06 -22.26 -26.36
CA SER A 209 -13.09 -23.26 -26.81
C SER A 209 -11.65 -22.75 -26.68
N VAL A 210 -11.44 -21.47 -26.97
CA VAL A 210 -10.14 -20.79 -26.96
C VAL A 210 -10.28 -19.45 -26.25
N VAL A 211 -9.29 -19.14 -25.42
CA VAL A 211 -9.10 -17.80 -24.87
C VAL A 211 -7.92 -17.13 -25.57
N GLY A 212 -8.20 -16.10 -26.34
CA GLY A 212 -7.21 -15.17 -26.87
C GLY A 212 -6.78 -14.17 -25.81
N VAL A 213 -5.50 -13.83 -25.79
CA VAL A 213 -4.92 -12.84 -24.90
C VAL A 213 -4.19 -11.79 -25.71
N HIS A 214 -4.59 -10.53 -25.58
CA HIS A 214 -3.86 -9.40 -26.14
C HIS A 214 -3.25 -8.57 -25.01
N ILE A 215 -1.92 -8.49 -24.96
CA ILE A 215 -1.18 -7.71 -23.98
C ILE A 215 -0.72 -6.42 -24.63
N HIS A 216 -1.16 -5.29 -24.09
CA HIS A 216 -0.74 -3.98 -24.51
C HIS A 216 0.23 -3.44 -23.45
N ASN A 217 1.52 -3.38 -23.75
CA ASN A 217 2.54 -2.84 -22.87
C ASN A 217 2.68 -1.33 -23.12
N PHE A 218 2.69 -0.53 -22.05
CA PHE A 218 2.73 0.93 -22.10
C PHE A 218 3.95 1.48 -21.35
N VAL A 219 4.48 2.58 -21.85
CA VAL A 219 5.51 3.37 -21.17
C VAL A 219 4.97 4.78 -20.96
N HIS A 220 4.85 5.19 -19.71
CA HIS A 220 4.64 6.59 -19.38
C HIS A 220 5.98 7.33 -19.36
N PRO A 221 6.13 8.46 -20.08
CA PRO A 221 7.39 9.17 -20.18
C PRO A 221 8.02 9.53 -18.83
N GLY A 222 9.35 9.46 -18.78
CA GLY A 222 10.15 9.84 -17.62
C GLY A 222 11.61 9.45 -17.81
N LYS A 223 12.38 9.45 -16.71
CA LYS A 223 13.78 9.05 -16.66
C LYS A 223 13.91 7.54 -16.73
N GLU A 224 14.91 7.09 -17.48
CA GLU A 224 15.33 5.69 -17.56
C GLU A 224 16.53 5.40 -16.64
N PRO A 225 16.65 4.19 -16.04
CA PRO A 225 15.71 3.09 -16.15
C PRO A 225 14.39 3.37 -15.42
N GLY A 226 13.27 3.11 -16.10
CA GLY A 226 11.93 3.22 -15.53
C GLY A 226 11.64 2.13 -14.49
N ARG A 227 10.45 2.22 -13.89
CA ARG A 227 9.94 1.23 -12.91
C ARG A 227 8.48 0.89 -13.17
N ASN A 228 8.03 -0.21 -12.61
CA ASN A 228 6.60 -0.54 -12.65
C ASN A 228 5.80 0.52 -11.88
N VAL A 229 4.57 0.78 -12.35
CA VAL A 229 3.59 1.58 -11.59
C VAL A 229 3.42 1.01 -10.19
N GLN A 230 3.45 1.89 -9.19
CA GLN A 230 3.19 1.51 -7.80
C GLN A 230 1.68 1.42 -7.54
N ILE A 231 1.29 0.77 -6.43
CA ILE A 231 -0.12 0.53 -6.09
C ILE A 231 -0.98 1.81 -6.13
N ASP A 232 -0.45 2.95 -5.66
CA ASP A 232 -1.18 4.22 -5.64
C ASP A 232 -1.17 4.97 -6.98
N GLU A 233 -0.21 4.68 -7.87
CA GLU A 233 -0.21 5.16 -9.25
C GLU A 233 -1.14 4.33 -10.14
N PHE A 234 -1.55 3.15 -9.68
CA PHE A 234 -2.43 2.27 -10.42
C PHE A 234 -3.82 2.89 -10.67
N ALA A 235 -4.29 3.75 -9.76
CA ALA A 235 -5.50 4.53 -9.97
C ALA A 235 -5.39 5.42 -11.22
N LEU A 236 -4.20 6.00 -11.47
CA LEU A 236 -3.93 6.81 -12.66
C LEU A 236 -4.01 5.98 -13.94
N VAL A 237 -3.54 4.72 -13.92
CA VAL A 237 -3.72 3.77 -15.03
C VAL A 237 -5.21 3.54 -15.30
N CYS A 238 -5.98 3.25 -14.26
CA CYS A 238 -7.41 2.95 -14.38
C CYS A 238 -8.23 4.14 -14.88
N MET A 239 -7.90 5.35 -14.46
CA MET A 239 -8.57 6.57 -14.91
C MET A 239 -8.17 7.02 -16.31
N GLY A 240 -7.14 6.42 -16.92
CA GLY A 240 -6.59 6.91 -18.17
C GLY A 240 -5.89 8.25 -17.99
N ALA A 241 -5.14 8.44 -16.90
CA ALA A 241 -4.28 9.60 -16.71
C ALA A 241 -2.86 9.38 -17.28
N LEU A 242 -2.46 8.12 -17.47
CA LEU A 242 -1.15 7.76 -18.04
C LEU A 242 -1.27 7.46 -19.54
N THR A 243 -0.13 7.41 -20.24
CA THR A 243 0.00 7.26 -21.70
C THR A 243 -0.98 6.26 -22.32
N HIS A 244 -1.57 6.64 -23.45
CA HIS A 244 -2.62 5.86 -24.13
C HIS A 244 -2.16 5.02 -25.31
N GLN A 245 -0.94 5.22 -25.81
CA GLN A 245 -0.40 4.41 -26.90
C GLN A 245 0.49 3.30 -26.35
N PRO A 246 0.20 2.03 -26.70
CA PRO A 246 1.07 0.93 -26.32
C PRO A 246 2.38 1.03 -27.09
N THR A 247 3.48 0.77 -26.41
CA THR A 247 4.80 0.63 -27.02
C THR A 247 4.99 -0.74 -27.67
N GLU A 248 4.26 -1.74 -27.18
CA GLU A 248 4.29 -3.11 -27.69
C GLU A 248 2.91 -3.76 -27.53
N ILE A 249 2.51 -4.57 -28.52
CA ILE A 249 1.30 -5.39 -28.46
C ILE A 249 1.68 -6.84 -28.73
N LEU A 250 1.45 -7.71 -27.75
CA LEU A 250 1.64 -9.16 -27.86
C LEU A 250 0.28 -9.85 -27.96
N LYS A 251 0.20 -10.90 -28.76
CA LYS A 251 -1.02 -11.68 -28.96
C LYS A 251 -0.72 -13.16 -28.88
N GLY A 252 -1.57 -13.90 -28.15
CA GLY A 252 -1.49 -15.35 -28.04
C GLY A 252 -2.88 -15.93 -27.79
N GLU A 253 -2.97 -17.25 -27.85
CA GLU A 253 -4.20 -18.00 -27.62
C GLU A 253 -3.87 -19.22 -26.76
N PHE A 254 -4.80 -19.57 -25.88
CA PHE A 254 -4.71 -20.77 -25.04
C PHE A 254 -5.99 -21.58 -25.18
N PHE A 255 -5.85 -22.90 -25.22
CA PHE A 255 -7.02 -23.79 -25.20
C PHE A 255 -7.59 -23.88 -23.79
N TYR A 256 -8.92 -23.92 -23.67
CA TYR A 256 -9.57 -24.00 -22.36
C TYR A 256 -9.10 -25.20 -21.53
N GLY A 257 -8.90 -26.36 -22.17
CA GLY A 257 -8.39 -27.55 -21.47
C GLY A 257 -6.99 -27.35 -20.87
N GLU A 258 -6.14 -26.55 -21.51
CA GLU A 258 -4.83 -26.18 -20.98
C GLU A 258 -4.98 -25.23 -19.79
N VAL A 259 -5.77 -24.16 -19.94
CA VAL A 259 -5.99 -23.13 -18.91
C VAL A 259 -6.58 -23.72 -17.64
N MET A 260 -7.59 -24.59 -17.79
CA MET A 260 -8.23 -25.25 -16.65
C MET A 260 -7.32 -26.30 -15.99
N GLY A 261 -6.28 -26.75 -16.70
CA GLY A 261 -5.26 -27.66 -16.18
C GLY A 261 -4.14 -26.98 -15.39
N TRP A 262 -4.00 -25.64 -15.44
CA TRP A 262 -2.89 -24.93 -14.77
C TRP A 262 -2.89 -25.06 -13.24
N ARG A 263 -4.04 -25.29 -12.60
CA ARG A 263 -4.16 -25.53 -11.15
C ARG A 263 -4.20 -27.02 -10.75
N GLY A 264 -3.94 -27.93 -11.68
CA GLY A 264 -4.19 -29.36 -11.57
C GLY A 264 -3.28 -30.18 -10.65
N GLU A 265 -2.48 -29.58 -9.76
CA GLU A 265 -1.62 -30.35 -8.82
C GLU A 265 -1.70 -29.94 -7.34
N ASP A 266 -2.47 -28.93 -6.92
CA ASP A 266 -2.45 -28.46 -5.50
C ASP A 266 -3.84 -28.22 -4.86
N LEU A 267 -4.85 -29.04 -5.20
CA LEU A 267 -6.17 -29.00 -4.51
C LEU A 267 -6.63 -30.34 -3.91
N THR A 268 -5.77 -31.36 -3.88
CA THR A 268 -6.04 -32.60 -3.13
C THR A 268 -5.50 -32.53 -1.70
N SER A 269 -6.03 -31.65 -0.85
CA SER A 269 -5.90 -31.81 0.61
C SER A 269 -6.99 -31.20 1.48
N GLU A 270 -8.01 -30.52 0.94
CA GLU A 270 -9.03 -29.86 1.80
C GLU A 270 -10.49 -30.24 1.53
N ILE A 271 -10.75 -31.33 0.78
CA ILE A 271 -12.11 -31.91 0.70
C ILE A 271 -12.01 -33.42 0.90
N ALA A 272 -11.66 -33.83 2.11
CA ALA A 272 -11.80 -35.21 2.58
C ALA A 272 -12.08 -35.24 4.08
N SER A 273 -13.15 -34.56 4.50
CA SER A 273 -13.86 -34.89 5.74
C SER A 273 -15.20 -34.16 5.69
N ASP A 274 -16.18 -34.74 5.02
CA ASP A 274 -17.61 -34.61 5.37
C ASP A 274 -18.40 -35.40 4.34
N GLU A 275 -18.35 -36.72 4.46
CA GLU A 275 -19.40 -37.61 3.97
C GLU A 275 -19.21 -38.99 4.61
N GLU A 276 -19.84 -39.20 5.76
CA GLU A 276 -20.52 -40.47 6.09
C GLU A 276 -21.26 -40.31 7.43
N GLU A 277 -22.55 -39.98 7.37
CA GLU A 277 -23.56 -40.64 8.23
C GLU A 277 -24.98 -40.28 7.75
N THR A 278 -25.50 -41.06 6.80
CA THR A 278 -26.95 -41.24 6.66
C THR A 278 -27.29 -42.71 6.48
N HIS A 279 -27.85 -43.30 7.54
CA HIS A 279 -29.03 -44.18 7.60
C HIS A 279 -28.86 -45.21 8.73
N MET A 280 -29.82 -45.34 9.64
CA MET A 280 -31.06 -46.06 9.37
C MET A 280 -32.17 -45.78 10.41
N PRO A 281 -33.44 -46.09 10.08
CA PRO A 281 -34.62 -45.69 10.85
C PRO A 281 -35.14 -46.76 11.84
N GLY A 282 -35.93 -46.29 12.81
CA GLY A 282 -37.09 -46.99 13.36
C GLY A 282 -36.90 -47.86 14.61
N LEU A 283 -37.56 -47.51 15.71
CA LEU A 283 -38.80 -48.18 16.20
C LEU A 283 -39.11 -47.79 17.66
N SER A 284 -40.39 -47.42 17.89
CA SER A 284 -41.25 -47.64 19.08
C SER A 284 -40.60 -47.54 20.49
N LEU A 285 -41.08 -46.72 21.42
CA LEU A 285 -42.44 -46.56 21.96
C LEU A 285 -42.50 -45.25 22.76
#